data_AF-A0AAD6KB57-F1
#
_entry.id   AF-A0AAD6KB57-F1
#
_cell.length_a   1.000
_cell.length_b   1.000
_cell.length_c   1.000
_cell.angle_alpha   90.00
_cell.angle_beta   90.00
_cell.angle_gamma   90.00
#
_symmetry.space_group_name_H-M   'P 1'
#
loop_
_entity.id
_entity.type
_entity.pdbx_description
1 polymer ?
#
loop_
_entity_poly.entity_id
_entity_poly.type
_entity_poly.pdbx_seq_one_letter_code
_entity_poly.pdbx_strand_id
1 'polypeptide(L)'
;MGDYNDAFLRNPNAAVRGTAKGQNRANVLQLKLIGQSHPTGLTANLLKLFEPRPPLEFKPPPEKRKCPPYLGMAQFVSHFAEPGDPEYAPPIKEAETPAERKARIHAARLEKGAEKAAEELQKYDPTNDPNVSGDPYKTLFVARLNYETTESRIKREFESYGPIKR
;
A
#
# COMPACT_ATOMS: atom_id res chain seq x y z
N MET A 1 38.91 -9.58 -15.41
CA MET A 1 40.19 -10.34 -15.47
C MET A 1 40.73 -10.41 -14.05
N GLY A 2 41.15 -11.60 -13.60
CA GLY A 2 41.65 -11.88 -12.23
C GLY A 2 42.88 -11.07 -11.82
N ASP A 3 43.44 -11.22 -10.63
CA ASP A 3 43.56 -12.45 -9.86
C ASP A 3 44.06 -12.20 -8.42
N TYR A 4 43.72 -13.17 -7.55
CA TYR A 4 44.38 -13.65 -6.33
C TYR A 4 45.21 -12.70 -5.44
N ASN A 5 44.77 -12.55 -4.18
CA ASN A 5 45.68 -12.91 -3.06
C ASN A 5 44.89 -13.24 -1.80
N ASP A 6 44.79 -14.55 -1.58
CA ASP A 6 44.14 -15.20 -0.46
C ASP A 6 44.96 -14.97 0.84
N ALA A 7 44.39 -14.23 1.80
CA ALA A 7 45.06 -13.86 3.05
C ALA A 7 44.97 -14.94 4.14
N PHE A 8 44.66 -16.19 3.79
CA PHE A 8 44.54 -17.31 4.73
C PHE A 8 45.85 -18.06 5.01
N LEU A 9 47.02 -17.51 4.69
CA LEU A 9 48.32 -18.13 5.00
C LEU A 9 49.36 -17.13 5.55
N ARG A 10 49.21 -16.71 6.81
CA ARG A 10 50.35 -16.31 7.64
C ARG A 10 50.33 -17.03 9.00
N ASN A 11 51.38 -17.81 9.19
CA ASN A 11 51.72 -18.63 10.36
C ASN A 11 51.51 -17.90 11.72
N PRO A 12 50.73 -18.46 12.66
CA PRO A 12 50.44 -17.84 13.96
C PRO A 12 51.59 -17.93 15.00
N ASN A 13 52.75 -18.50 14.64
CA ASN A 13 53.84 -18.75 15.60
C ASN A 13 55.14 -17.99 15.29
N ALA A 14 55.08 -16.66 15.22
CA ALA A 14 56.26 -15.81 15.30
C ALA A 14 56.31 -15.10 16.66
N ALA A 15 56.69 -15.84 17.70
CA ALA A 15 56.97 -15.29 19.01
C ALA A 15 58.30 -14.52 18.99
N VAL A 16 58.25 -13.21 18.68
CA VAL A 16 59.37 -12.30 18.95
C VAL A 16 59.18 -11.73 20.35
N ARG A 17 59.95 -12.27 21.30
CA ARG A 17 60.04 -11.82 22.68
C ARG A 17 60.59 -10.38 22.72
N GLY A 18 59.71 -9.40 22.96
CA GLY A 18 60.10 -8.06 23.38
C GLY A 18 60.29 -8.02 24.90
N THR A 19 61.54 -7.92 25.35
CA THR A 19 61.90 -7.78 26.77
C THR A 19 61.26 -6.51 27.37
N ALA A 20 60.46 -6.67 28.43
CA ALA A 20 59.97 -5.54 29.21
C ALA A 20 61.13 -4.93 30.00
N LYS A 21 61.58 -3.72 29.61
CA LYS A 21 62.38 -2.88 30.50
C LYS A 21 61.51 -2.55 31.71
N GLY A 22 62.04 -2.83 32.91
CA GLY A 22 61.34 -2.74 34.18
C GLY A 22 60.54 -1.44 34.30
N GLN A 23 59.22 -1.58 34.46
CA GLN A 23 58.36 -0.47 34.79
C GLN A 23 58.74 0.05 36.18
N ASN A 24 59.07 1.34 36.26
CA ASN A 24 59.37 2.03 37.51
C ASN A 24 58.25 1.76 38.52
N ARG A 25 58.59 1.17 39.68
CA ARG A 25 57.64 0.87 40.78
C ARG A 25 56.77 2.07 41.18
N ALA A 26 57.29 3.28 41.02
CA ALA A 26 56.56 4.53 41.22
C ALA A 26 55.29 4.64 40.37
N ASN A 27 55.34 4.30 39.08
CA ASN A 27 54.18 4.36 38.18
C ASN A 27 53.11 3.33 38.55
N VAL A 28 53.53 2.13 38.97
CA VAL A 28 52.61 1.05 39.38
C VAL A 28 51.91 1.40 40.70
N LEU A 29 52.62 2.02 41.65
CA LEU A 29 52.03 2.49 42.91
C LEU A 29 51.07 3.66 42.71
N GLN A 30 51.37 4.57 41.79
CA GLN A 30 50.51 5.71 41.45
C GLN A 30 49.19 5.24 40.79
N LEU A 31 49.26 4.23 39.89
CA LEU A 31 48.08 3.57 39.32
C LEU A 31 47.26 2.80 40.36
N LYS A 32 47.89 2.18 41.36
CA LYS A 32 47.21 1.46 42.44
C LYS A 32 46.45 2.40 43.39
N LEU A 33 46.93 3.63 43.58
CA LEU A 33 46.22 4.68 44.33
C LEU A 33 44.98 5.19 43.59
N ILE A 34 45.02 5.23 42.25
CA ILE A 34 43.86 5.59 41.41
C ILE A 34 42.75 4.52 41.52
N GLY A 35 43.09 3.26 41.78
CA GLY A 35 42.11 2.18 42.03
C GLY A 35 41.35 2.27 43.36
N GLN A 36 41.76 3.16 44.27
CA GLN A 36 41.02 3.49 45.50
C GLN A 36 40.14 4.74 45.34
N SER A 37 40.05 5.30 44.11
CA SER A 37 39.25 6.49 43.83
C SER A 37 37.75 6.16 43.78
N HIS A 38 36.94 7.20 43.97
CA HIS A 38 35.48 7.12 43.92
C HIS A 38 35.02 6.45 42.62
N PRO A 39 33.88 5.74 42.57
CA PRO A 39 33.48 4.92 41.42
C PRO A 39 33.33 5.70 40.10
N THR A 40 33.26 7.03 40.18
CA THR A 40 33.24 7.95 39.04
C THR A 40 34.63 8.26 38.46
N GLY A 41 35.73 7.78 39.08
CA GLY A 41 37.11 8.06 38.67
C GLY A 41 37.55 9.51 38.86
N LEU A 42 36.72 10.35 39.50
CA LEU A 42 36.99 11.76 39.73
C LEU A 42 37.87 11.96 40.97
N THR A 43 38.70 13.01 40.95
CA THR A 43 39.53 13.39 42.10
C THR A 43 38.67 14.00 43.21
N ALA A 44 39.15 13.95 44.46
CA ALA A 44 38.43 14.48 45.63
C ALA A 44 38.02 15.96 45.48
N ASN A 45 38.82 16.78 44.78
CA ASN A 45 38.50 18.19 44.52
C ASN A 45 37.34 18.35 43.54
N LEU A 46 37.23 17.48 42.54
CA LEU A 46 36.13 17.50 41.57
C LEU A 46 34.84 16.95 42.18
N LEU A 47 34.93 15.96 43.07
CA LEU A 47 33.76 15.37 43.73
C LEU A 47 32.99 16.37 44.60
N LYS A 48 33.68 17.32 45.24
CA LYS A 48 33.05 18.39 46.03
C LYS A 48 32.11 19.28 45.19
N LEU A 49 32.36 19.39 43.88
CA LEU A 49 31.49 20.16 42.97
C LEU A 49 30.17 19.44 42.67
N PHE A 50 30.13 18.13 42.90
CA PHE A 50 28.97 17.27 42.66
C PHE A 50 28.26 16.86 43.96
N GLU A 51 28.47 17.60 45.05
CA GLU A 51 27.71 17.38 46.28
C GLU A 51 26.20 17.55 46.00
N PRO A 52 25.37 16.58 46.43
CA PRO A 52 23.94 16.66 46.17
C PRO A 52 23.35 17.87 46.90
N ARG A 53 22.34 18.48 46.29
CA ARG A 53 21.55 19.52 46.97
C ARG A 53 20.82 18.92 48.17
N PRO A 54 20.53 19.72 49.21
CA PRO A 54 19.64 19.29 50.28
C PRO A 54 18.31 18.79 49.69
N PRO A 55 17.67 17.79 50.34
CA PRO A 55 16.38 17.29 49.89
C PRO A 55 15.37 18.42 49.69
N LEU A 56 14.61 18.36 48.60
CA LEU A 56 13.57 19.35 48.32
C LEU A 56 12.48 19.29 49.39
N GLU A 57 11.98 20.46 49.78
CA GLU A 57 10.80 20.54 50.63
C GLU A 57 9.58 19.97 49.90
N PHE A 58 8.91 19.02 50.53
CA PHE A 58 7.69 18.45 49.98
C PHE A 58 6.58 19.50 49.92
N LYS A 59 5.99 19.69 48.73
CA LYS A 59 4.75 20.44 48.55
C LYS A 59 3.67 19.50 48.01
N PRO A 60 2.44 19.54 48.55
CA PRO A 60 1.36 18.72 48.04
C PRO A 60 1.07 19.09 46.57
N PRO A 61 0.69 18.11 45.72
CA PRO A 61 0.27 18.38 44.36
C PRO A 61 -0.90 19.39 44.32
N PRO A 62 -0.95 20.30 43.33
CA PRO A 62 -2.06 21.24 43.19
C PRO A 62 -3.37 20.48 42.94
N GLU A 63 -4.43 20.91 43.62
CA GLU A 63 -5.76 20.34 43.44
C GLU A 63 -6.29 20.59 42.02
N LYS A 64 -6.74 19.53 41.34
CA LYS A 64 -7.36 19.64 40.01
C LYS A 64 -8.77 20.21 40.17
N ARG A 65 -9.03 21.34 39.51
CA ARG A 65 -10.38 21.93 39.45
C ARG A 65 -11.25 21.11 38.49
N LYS A 66 -12.52 20.93 38.83
CA LYS A 66 -13.52 20.33 37.93
C LYS A 66 -13.82 21.32 36.79
N CYS A 67 -14.00 20.79 35.57
CA CYS A 67 -14.50 21.58 34.46
C CYS A 67 -15.94 22.08 34.77
N PRO A 68 -16.35 23.24 34.22
CA PRO A 68 -17.75 23.65 34.24
C PRO A 68 -18.68 22.55 33.71
N PRO A 69 -19.92 22.46 34.21
CA PRO A 69 -20.89 21.49 33.71
C PRO A 69 -21.27 21.79 32.25
N TYR A 70 -21.67 20.75 31.51
CA TYR A 70 -22.23 20.93 30.17
C TYR A 70 -23.54 21.71 30.23
N LEU A 71 -23.69 22.70 29.36
CA LEU A 71 -24.96 23.41 29.12
C LEU A 71 -25.62 22.90 27.83
N GLY A 72 -26.92 23.15 27.71
CA GLY A 72 -27.67 22.85 26.48
C GLY A 72 -27.44 23.88 25.37
N MET A 73 -27.81 23.52 24.14
CA MET A 73 -27.63 24.38 22.96
C MET A 73 -28.81 25.34 22.69
N ALA A 74 -29.86 25.31 23.53
CA ALA A 74 -31.09 26.07 23.30
C ALA A 74 -30.88 27.59 23.21
N GLN A 75 -29.86 28.13 23.90
CA GLN A 75 -29.50 29.55 23.86
C GLN A 75 -29.04 30.02 22.49
N PHE A 76 -28.61 29.10 21.61
CA PHE A 76 -28.07 29.43 20.29
C PHE A 76 -29.11 29.38 19.17
N VAL A 77 -30.32 28.89 19.44
CA VAL A 77 -31.38 28.77 18.43
C VAL A 77 -31.80 30.14 17.89
N SER A 78 -31.78 31.18 18.73
CA SER A 78 -32.06 32.57 18.34
C SER A 78 -30.98 33.20 17.46
N HIS A 79 -29.85 32.53 17.25
CA HIS A 79 -28.74 33.01 16.43
C HIS A 79 -28.63 32.27 15.10
N PHE A 80 -29.57 31.39 14.76
CA PHE A 80 -29.57 30.72 13.46
C PHE A 80 -30.02 31.68 12.37
N ALA A 81 -29.27 31.71 11.26
CA ALA A 81 -29.62 32.51 10.10
C ALA A 81 -30.95 32.02 9.49
N GLU A 82 -31.82 32.97 9.15
CA GLU A 82 -33.11 32.70 8.51
C GLU A 82 -33.02 32.89 6.99
N PRO A 83 -33.95 32.31 6.21
CA PRO A 83 -34.00 32.53 4.77
C PRO A 83 -34.12 34.03 4.42
N GLY A 84 -33.02 34.64 3.99
CA GLY A 84 -32.93 36.08 3.70
C GLY A 84 -31.69 36.74 4.30
N ASP A 85 -31.08 36.13 5.30
CA ASP A 85 -29.82 36.62 5.88
C ASP A 85 -28.63 36.33 4.96
N PRO A 86 -27.60 37.20 4.95
CA PRO A 86 -26.39 37.00 4.13
C PRO A 86 -25.63 35.72 4.50
N GLU A 87 -25.79 35.24 5.73
CA GLU A 87 -25.14 34.03 6.26
C GLU A 87 -25.98 32.76 6.07
N TYR A 88 -27.21 32.88 5.54
CA TYR A 88 -28.08 31.74 5.33
C TYR A 88 -27.59 30.84 4.20
N ALA A 89 -27.15 29.63 4.56
CA ALA A 89 -26.82 28.58 3.60
C ALA A 89 -28.03 27.65 3.42
N PRO A 90 -28.64 27.56 2.22
CA PRO A 90 -29.71 26.62 1.99
C PRO A 90 -29.19 25.17 2.12
N PRO A 91 -30.03 24.21 2.55
CA PRO A 91 -29.65 22.81 2.60
C PRO A 91 -29.09 22.33 1.26
N ILE A 92 -27.93 21.66 1.31
CA ILE A 92 -27.29 21.09 0.12
C ILE A 92 -28.24 20.04 -0.47
N LYS A 93 -28.69 20.26 -1.70
CA LYS A 93 -29.48 19.26 -2.43
C LYS A 93 -28.58 18.07 -2.72
N GLU A 94 -28.95 16.90 -2.22
CA GLU A 94 -28.29 15.65 -2.58
C GLU A 94 -28.47 15.43 -4.09
N ALA A 95 -27.39 15.66 -4.85
CA ALA A 95 -27.33 15.40 -6.27
C ALA A 95 -26.52 14.13 -6.51
N GLU A 96 -26.86 13.38 -7.55
CA GLU A 96 -26.07 12.23 -7.98
C GLU A 96 -24.60 12.64 -8.12
N THR A 97 -23.71 11.89 -7.48
CA THR A 97 -22.28 12.01 -7.76
C THR A 97 -22.03 11.63 -9.22
N PRO A 98 -20.95 12.13 -9.84
CA PRO A 98 -20.60 11.73 -11.21
C PRO A 98 -20.44 10.21 -11.40
N ALA A 99 -20.09 9.48 -10.34
CA ALA A 99 -19.99 8.01 -10.33
C ALA A 99 -21.38 7.35 -10.40
N GLU A 100 -22.33 7.79 -9.58
CA GLU A 100 -23.72 7.30 -9.58
C GLU A 100 -24.40 7.57 -10.92
N ARG A 101 -24.21 8.76 -11.50
CA ARG A 101 -24.72 9.08 -12.84
C ARG A 101 -24.17 8.14 -13.91
N LYS A 102 -22.88 7.81 -13.88
CA LYS A 102 -22.27 6.86 -14.83
C LYS A 102 -22.85 5.45 -14.65
N ALA A 103 -23.01 4.99 -13.41
CA ALA A 103 -23.60 3.70 -13.11
C ALA A 103 -25.05 3.60 -13.64
N ARG A 104 -25.85 4.64 -13.43
CA ARG A 104 -27.22 4.73 -13.96
C ARG A 104 -27.27 4.64 -15.48
N ILE A 105 -26.42 5.40 -16.17
CA ILE A 105 -26.35 5.38 -17.64
C ILE A 105 -25.92 4.00 -18.15
N HIS A 106 -24.94 3.38 -17.49
CA HIS A 106 -24.46 2.04 -17.86
C HIS A 106 -25.56 1.00 -17.70
N ALA A 107 -26.29 1.00 -16.57
CA ALA A 107 -27.40 0.10 -16.33
C ALA A 107 -28.51 0.26 -17.39
N ALA A 108 -28.91 1.50 -17.67
CA ALA A 108 -29.93 1.79 -18.69
C ALA A 108 -29.49 1.39 -20.10
N ARG A 109 -28.18 1.46 -20.42
CA ARG A 109 -27.65 1.00 -21.70
C ARG A 109 -27.65 -0.53 -21.80
N LEU A 110 -27.34 -1.22 -20.70
CA LEU A 110 -27.33 -2.67 -20.64
C LEU A 110 -28.74 -3.25 -20.80
N GLU A 111 -29.71 -2.66 -20.09
CA GLU A 111 -31.14 -3.03 -20.19
C GLU A 111 -31.66 -2.86 -21.61
N LYS A 112 -31.45 -1.69 -22.23
CA LYS A 112 -31.82 -1.44 -23.64
C LYS A 112 -31.12 -2.40 -24.62
N GLY A 113 -29.89 -2.82 -24.31
CA GLY A 113 -29.17 -3.80 -25.11
C GLY A 113 -29.80 -5.19 -25.01
N ALA A 114 -30.22 -5.59 -23.81
CA ALA A 114 -30.90 -6.85 -23.56
C ALA A 114 -32.29 -6.88 -24.21
N GLU A 115 -33.05 -5.80 -24.13
CA GLU A 115 -34.35 -5.66 -24.81
C GLU A 115 -34.23 -5.85 -26.32
N LYS A 116 -33.27 -5.15 -26.95
CA LYS A 116 -33.02 -5.29 -28.40
C LYS A 116 -32.61 -6.71 -28.79
N ALA A 117 -31.72 -7.33 -28.02
CA ALA A 117 -31.31 -8.71 -28.28
C ALA A 117 -32.49 -9.70 -28.15
N ALA A 118 -33.39 -9.47 -27.20
CA ALA A 118 -34.61 -10.28 -27.05
C ALA A 118 -35.58 -10.09 -28.22
N GLU A 119 -35.78 -8.85 -28.69
CA GLU A 119 -36.58 -8.57 -29.89
C GLU A 119 -35.99 -9.19 -31.15
N GLU A 120 -34.66 -9.13 -31.32
CA GLU A 120 -33.96 -9.75 -32.45
C GLU A 120 -34.04 -11.28 -32.41
N LEU A 121 -33.94 -11.87 -31.21
CA LEU A 121 -34.09 -13.31 -31.03
C LEU A 121 -35.49 -13.81 -31.41
N GLN A 122 -36.54 -13.03 -31.11
CA GLN A 122 -37.91 -13.39 -31.52
C GLN A 122 -38.10 -13.35 -33.04
N LYS A 123 -37.36 -12.48 -33.74
CA LYS A 123 -37.41 -12.34 -35.20
C LYS A 123 -36.52 -13.36 -35.92
N TYR A 124 -35.59 -14.01 -35.21
CA TYR A 124 -34.62 -14.91 -35.79
C TYR A 124 -35.24 -16.29 -36.09
N ASP A 125 -35.47 -16.57 -37.37
CA ASP A 125 -35.91 -17.88 -37.87
C ASP A 125 -34.94 -18.40 -38.94
N PRO A 126 -34.02 -19.31 -38.58
CA PRO A 126 -33.05 -19.87 -39.51
C PRO A 126 -33.67 -20.80 -40.56
N THR A 127 -34.92 -21.24 -40.37
CA THR A 127 -35.61 -22.15 -41.30
C THR A 127 -36.10 -21.42 -42.55
N ASN A 128 -36.44 -20.14 -42.40
CA ASN A 128 -36.97 -19.29 -43.46
C ASN A 128 -35.91 -18.31 -44.04
N ASP A 129 -34.64 -18.43 -43.64
CA ASP A 129 -33.55 -17.58 -44.12
C ASP A 129 -33.10 -18.02 -45.54
N PRO A 130 -33.11 -17.11 -46.56
CA PRO A 130 -32.66 -17.45 -47.91
C PRO A 130 -31.18 -17.84 -48.02
N ASN A 131 -30.34 -17.48 -47.03
CA ASN A 131 -28.92 -17.83 -47.02
C ASN A 131 -28.66 -19.24 -46.47
N VAL A 132 -29.61 -19.81 -45.73
CA VAL A 132 -29.48 -21.15 -45.15
C VAL A 132 -30.03 -22.17 -46.14
N SER A 133 -29.20 -23.11 -46.57
CA SER A 133 -29.63 -24.18 -47.47
C SER A 133 -28.93 -25.49 -47.12
N GLY A 134 -29.53 -26.61 -47.52
CA GLY A 134 -28.97 -27.95 -47.30
C GLY A 134 -29.41 -28.64 -46.01
N ASP A 135 -28.67 -29.67 -45.63
CA ASP A 135 -28.96 -30.55 -44.49
C ASP A 135 -28.12 -30.10 -43.28
N PRO A 136 -28.74 -29.71 -42.14
CA PRO A 136 -28.01 -29.19 -40.99
C PRO A 136 -27.00 -30.19 -40.40
N TYR A 137 -27.23 -31.50 -40.57
CA TYR A 137 -26.31 -32.54 -40.09
C TYR A 137 -25.06 -32.73 -40.97
N LYS A 138 -25.01 -32.04 -42.12
CA LYS A 138 -23.92 -32.13 -43.10
C LYS A 138 -23.26 -30.78 -43.38
N THR A 139 -23.55 -29.78 -42.54
CA THR A 139 -23.00 -28.42 -42.68
C THR A 139 -21.98 -28.17 -41.58
N LEU A 140 -20.77 -27.76 -41.95
CA LEU A 140 -19.72 -27.38 -41.00
C LEU A 140 -19.70 -25.86 -40.82
N PHE A 141 -19.72 -25.39 -39.58
CA PHE A 141 -19.52 -23.98 -39.25
C PHE A 141 -18.03 -23.71 -39.02
N VAL A 142 -17.45 -22.83 -39.83
CA VAL A 142 -16.03 -22.45 -39.75
C VAL A 142 -15.93 -20.96 -39.43
N ALA A 143 -15.36 -20.63 -38.27
CA ALA A 143 -15.18 -19.26 -37.78
C ALA A 143 -13.70 -18.90 -37.60
N ARG A 144 -13.43 -17.62 -37.31
CA ARG A 144 -12.07 -17.07 -37.09
C ARG A 144 -11.13 -17.26 -38.29
N LEU A 145 -11.67 -17.19 -39.50
CA LEU A 145 -10.88 -17.18 -40.73
C LEU A 145 -10.16 -15.84 -40.89
N ASN A 146 -8.95 -15.86 -41.45
CA ASN A 146 -8.31 -14.62 -41.90
C ASN A 146 -9.17 -14.01 -43.02
N TYR A 147 -9.41 -12.70 -42.95
CA TYR A 147 -10.22 -11.94 -43.92
C TYR A 147 -9.71 -12.04 -45.36
N GLU A 148 -8.41 -12.30 -45.56
CA GLU A 148 -7.81 -12.49 -46.89
C GLU A 148 -7.97 -13.91 -47.46
N THR A 149 -8.54 -14.84 -46.70
CA THR A 149 -8.68 -16.23 -47.14
C THR A 149 -9.76 -16.34 -48.22
N THR A 150 -9.40 -16.88 -49.39
CA THR A 150 -10.34 -17.11 -50.48
C THR A 150 -11.17 -18.38 -50.27
N GLU A 151 -12.38 -18.40 -50.84
CA GLU A 151 -13.25 -19.60 -50.85
C GLU A 151 -12.54 -20.82 -51.43
N SER A 152 -11.73 -20.64 -52.48
CA SER A 152 -10.96 -21.70 -53.12
C SER A 152 -9.96 -22.37 -52.17
N ARG A 153 -9.34 -21.60 -51.27
CA ARG A 153 -8.41 -22.12 -50.29
C ARG A 153 -9.15 -22.93 -49.23
N ILE A 154 -10.29 -22.42 -48.74
CA ILE A 154 -11.14 -23.14 -47.77
C ILE A 154 -11.61 -24.46 -48.38
N LYS A 155 -12.15 -24.42 -49.60
CA LYS A 155 -12.59 -25.61 -50.32
C LYS A 155 -11.47 -26.66 -50.40
N ARG A 156 -10.26 -26.27 -50.81
CA ARG A 156 -9.13 -27.20 -50.94
C ARG A 156 -8.76 -27.89 -49.62
N GLU A 157 -8.74 -27.15 -48.51
CA GLU A 157 -8.36 -27.74 -47.21
C GLU A 157 -9.44 -28.73 -46.71
N PHE A 158 -10.72 -28.39 -46.86
CA PHE A 158 -11.83 -29.21 -46.35
C PHE A 158 -12.23 -30.36 -47.28
N GLU A 159 -11.92 -30.29 -48.58
CA GLU A 159 -12.21 -31.34 -49.56
C GLU A 159 -11.44 -32.64 -49.26
N SER A 160 -10.36 -32.56 -48.47
CA SER A 160 -9.63 -33.73 -47.96
C SER A 160 -10.47 -34.66 -47.08
N TYR A 161 -11.52 -34.13 -46.44
CA TYR A 161 -12.41 -34.90 -45.56
C TYR A 161 -13.66 -35.43 -46.28
N GLY A 162 -13.89 -35.02 -47.53
CA GLY A 162 -15.01 -35.48 -48.34
C GLY A 162 -15.47 -34.47 -49.39
N PRO A 163 -16.36 -34.88 -50.30
CA PRO A 163 -16.89 -34.00 -51.34
C PRO A 163 -17.74 -32.89 -50.73
N ILE A 164 -17.43 -31.63 -51.05
CA ILE A 164 -18.16 -30.45 -50.57
C ILE A 164 -19.29 -30.11 -51.54
N LYS A 165 -20.52 -30.04 -51.02
CA LYS A 165 -21.69 -29.57 -51.75
C LYS A 165 -21.77 -28.04 -51.65
N ARG A 166 -22.18 -27.39 -52.74
CA ARG A 166 -22.41 -25.95 -52.79
C ARG A 166 -23.79 -25.59 -52.27
#